data_AF-A0A0U5ERA3-F1
#
_entry.id   AF-A0A0U5ERA3-F1
#
_cell.length_a   1.000
_cell.length_b   1.000
_cell.length_c   1.000
_cell.angle_alpha   90.00
_cell.angle_beta   90.00
_cell.angle_gamma   90.00
#
_symmetry.space_group_name_H-M   'P 1'
#
loop_
_entity.id
_entity.type
_entity.pdbx_description
1 polymer ?
#
loop_
_entity_poly.entity_id
_entity_poly.type
_entity_poly.pdbx_seq_one_letter_code
_entity_poly.pdbx_strand_id
1 'polypeptide(L)'
;MELKEGNKRLDERLFLCDQMLTRLGRWLRVAGYDTHMVEEPITDRSLLLLAQKEKRWLISRDRHFLAMQGDIIWLEANDIQACVRELTVKHPIDWLKAPLSRAVYCAISLLF
;
A
#
# COMPACT_ATOMS: atom_id res chain seq x y z
N MET A 1 27.30 -17.88 -2.57
CA MET A 1 26.59 -17.03 -1.59
C MET A 1 25.30 -16.61 -2.27
N GLU A 2 24.23 -17.36 -2.01
CA GLU A 2 22.97 -17.30 -2.76
C GLU A 2 22.23 -15.98 -2.53
N LEU A 3 22.13 -15.16 -3.58
CA LEU A 3 21.17 -14.07 -3.63
C LEU A 3 19.80 -14.69 -3.92
N LYS A 4 19.07 -15.07 -2.87
CA LYS A 4 17.63 -15.30 -2.98
C LYS A 4 16.94 -13.95 -2.99
N GLU A 5 17.01 -13.25 -4.13
CA GLU A 5 16.02 -12.23 -4.49
C GLU A 5 14.70 -12.97 -4.72
N GLY A 6 14.05 -13.30 -3.61
CA GLY A 6 12.73 -13.87 -3.60
C GLY A 6 11.83 -12.92 -4.36
N ASN A 7 11.46 -13.33 -5.56
CA ASN A 7 10.36 -12.78 -6.33
C ASN A 7 9.09 -12.91 -5.48
N LYS A 8 8.93 -11.98 -4.53
CA LYS A 8 7.78 -11.88 -3.65
C LYS A 8 6.67 -11.36 -4.53
N ARG A 9 6.02 -12.34 -5.16
CA ARG A 9 4.77 -12.31 -5.88
C ARG A 9 3.94 -11.11 -5.42
N LEU A 10 3.69 -10.16 -6.33
CA LEU A 10 2.97 -8.90 -6.07
C LEU A 10 1.60 -9.17 -5.40
N ASP A 11 1.05 -10.35 -5.66
CA ASP A 11 -0.16 -10.92 -5.06
C ASP A 11 -0.11 -11.10 -3.53
N GLU A 12 1.05 -11.13 -2.88
CA GLU A 12 1.17 -11.24 -1.42
C GLU A 12 1.58 -9.93 -0.74
N ARG A 13 1.71 -8.83 -1.50
CA ARG A 13 2.16 -7.55 -0.94
C ARG A 13 1.07 -6.92 -0.10
N LEU A 14 1.45 -6.58 1.13
CA LEU A 14 0.67 -5.79 2.06
C LEU A 14 1.11 -4.34 1.94
N PHE A 15 0.16 -3.41 1.88
CA PHE A 15 0.44 -1.98 1.74
C PHE A 15 0.06 -1.22 3.00
N LEU A 16 0.75 -0.11 3.25
CA LEU A 16 0.41 0.92 4.21
C LEU A 16 0.36 2.24 3.44
N CYS A 17 -0.76 2.97 3.50
CA CYS A 17 -0.87 4.31 2.96
C CYS A 17 -0.93 5.32 4.09
N ASP A 18 -0.19 6.41 3.96
CA ASP A 18 -0.35 7.58 4.83
C ASP A 18 -1.71 8.27 4.62
N GLN A 19 -1.95 9.30 5.44
CA GLN A 19 -3.18 10.11 5.37
C GLN A 19 -3.40 10.80 4.01
N MET A 20 -2.32 11.06 3.24
CA MET A 20 -2.40 11.74 1.95
C MET A 20 -2.91 10.79 0.85
N LEU A 21 -2.70 9.48 1.03
CA LEU A 21 -3.00 8.45 0.06
C LEU A 21 -4.12 7.50 0.49
N THR A 22 -4.92 7.86 1.50
CA THR A 22 -6.12 7.11 1.90
C THR A 22 -7.05 6.80 0.71
N ARG A 23 -7.23 7.75 -0.23
CA ARG A 23 -8.04 7.49 -1.44
C ARG A 23 -7.43 6.42 -2.35
N LEU A 24 -6.11 6.41 -2.51
CA LEU A 24 -5.40 5.38 -3.27
C LEU A 24 -5.49 4.02 -2.57
N GLY A 25 -5.33 4.01 -1.24
CA GLY A 25 -5.47 2.80 -0.44
C GLY A 25 -6.85 2.15 -0.57
N ARG A 26 -7.93 2.95 -0.71
CA ARG A 26 -9.28 2.42 -1.00
C ARG A 26 -9.33 1.68 -2.33
N TRP A 27 -8.74 2.23 -3.39
CA TRP A 27 -8.69 1.56 -4.69
C TRP A 27 -7.88 0.26 -4.64
N LEU A 28 -6.75 0.25 -3.91
CA LEU A 28 -5.95 -0.96 -3.69
C LEU A 28 -6.75 -2.05 -2.95
N ARG A 29 -7.54 -1.68 -1.92
CA ARG A 29 -8.46 -2.62 -1.26
C ARG A 29 -9.51 -3.17 -2.20
N VAL A 30 -10.12 -2.32 -3.03
CA VAL A 30 -11.13 -2.76 -4.02
C VAL A 30 -10.52 -3.74 -5.02
N ALA A 31 -9.28 -3.52 -5.45
CA ALA A 31 -8.54 -4.44 -6.31
C ALA A 31 -8.17 -5.79 -5.64
N GLY A 32 -8.33 -5.90 -4.31
CA GLY A 32 -8.06 -7.12 -3.55
C GLY A 32 -6.67 -7.16 -2.89
N TYR A 33 -6.02 -6.00 -2.70
CA TYR A 33 -4.79 -5.90 -1.91
C TYR A 33 -5.08 -5.56 -0.46
N ASP A 34 -4.40 -6.24 0.47
CA ASP A 34 -4.43 -5.89 1.88
C ASP A 34 -3.69 -4.56 2.07
N THR A 35 -4.45 -3.51 2.32
CA THR A 35 -3.93 -2.15 2.47
C THR A 35 -4.40 -1.58 3.80
N HIS A 36 -3.48 -1.15 4.65
CA HIS A 36 -3.77 -0.38 5.86
C HIS A 36 -3.67 1.09 5.47
N MET A 37 -4.66 1.90 5.85
CA MET A 37 -4.64 3.34 5.64
C MET A 37 -4.59 4.02 7.00
N VAL A 38 -3.62 4.90 7.18
CA VAL A 38 -3.50 5.71 8.39
C VAL A 38 -4.28 7.00 8.15
N GLU A 39 -5.39 7.18 8.88
CA GLU A 39 -6.26 8.35 8.69
C GLU A 39 -5.85 9.55 9.57
N GLU A 40 -5.16 9.28 10.69
CA GLU A 40 -4.67 10.32 11.59
C GLU A 40 -3.21 10.70 11.29
N PRO A 41 -2.82 11.98 11.48
CA PRO A 41 -1.43 12.38 11.33
C PRO A 41 -0.55 11.66 12.36
N ILE A 42 0.44 10.93 11.87
CA ILE A 42 1.52 10.37 12.68
C ILE A 42 2.86 10.76 12.05
N THR A 43 3.94 10.70 12.84
CA THR A 43 5.27 11.08 12.36
C THR A 43 5.81 10.09 11.33
N ASP A 44 6.66 10.55 10.42
CA ASP A 44 7.29 9.72 9.38
C ASP A 44 8.03 8.51 9.96
N ARG A 45 8.72 8.72 11.09
CA ARG A 45 9.40 7.64 11.81
C ARG A 45 8.42 6.59 12.32
N SER A 46 7.26 7.00 12.84
CA SER A 46 6.23 6.07 13.30
C SER A 46 5.58 5.32 12.14
N LEU A 47 5.38 5.98 10.98
CA LEU A 47 4.92 5.32 9.75
C LEU A 47 5.88 4.22 9.30
N LEU A 48 7.18 4.50 9.29
CA LEU A 48 8.18 3.51 8.90
C LEU A 48 8.25 2.35 9.88
N LEU A 49 8.24 2.63 11.19
CA LEU A 49 8.24 1.57 12.19
C LEU A 49 6.99 0.70 12.09
N LEU A 50 5.83 1.29 11.80
CA LEU A 50 4.59 0.55 11.57
C LEU A 50 4.69 -0.33 10.33
N ALA A 51 5.15 0.24 9.20
CA ALA A 51 5.36 -0.48 7.95
C ALA A 51 6.31 -1.68 8.14
N GLN A 52 7.46 -1.46 8.79
CA GLN A 52 8.43 -2.51 9.07
C GLN A 52 7.88 -3.59 10.01
N LYS A 53 7.22 -3.20 11.10
CA LYS A 53 6.63 -4.12 12.08
C LYS A 53 5.57 -5.01 11.44
N GLU A 54 4.73 -4.44 10.58
CA GLU A 54 3.66 -5.15 9.88
C GLU A 54 4.13 -5.80 8.57
N LYS A 55 5.41 -5.64 8.19
CA LYS A 55 5.99 -6.12 6.92
C LYS A 55 5.21 -5.61 5.70
N ARG A 56 4.77 -4.35 5.76
CA ARG A 56 4.01 -3.64 4.72
C ARG A 56 4.91 -2.69 3.96
N TRP A 57 4.61 -2.51 2.67
CA TRP A 57 5.20 -1.45 1.86
C TRP A 57 4.50 -0.13 2.14
N LEU A 58 5.24 0.88 2.58
CA LEU A 58 4.71 2.22 2.80
C LEU A 58 4.57 2.94 1.45
N ILE A 59 3.36 3.38 1.11
CA ILE A 59 3.11 4.26 -0.04
C ILE A 59 2.85 5.66 0.50
N SER A 60 3.66 6.63 0.05
CA SER A 60 3.55 8.03 0.45
C SER A 60 3.95 8.96 -0.71
N ARG A 61 3.49 10.21 -0.62
CA ARG A 61 3.97 11.31 -1.48
C ARG A 61 4.94 12.24 -0.77
N ASP A 62 5.14 12.05 0.53
CA ASP A 62 6.05 12.91 1.28
C ASP A 62 7.50 12.64 0.84
N ARG A 63 8.16 13.70 0.38
CA ARG A 63 9.56 13.66 -0.07
C ARG A 63 10.51 13.35 1.07
N HIS A 64 10.12 13.52 2.34
CA HIS A 64 10.94 13.12 3.48
C HIS A 64 11.30 11.63 3.44
N PHE A 65 10.46 10.78 2.85
CA PHE A 65 10.75 9.35 2.71
C PHE A 65 11.83 9.03 1.67
N LEU A 66 12.17 9.95 0.75
CA LEU A 66 13.25 9.73 -0.23
C LEU A 66 14.63 9.57 0.42
N ALA A 67 14.83 10.17 1.59
CA ALA A 67 16.07 10.06 2.35
C ALA A 67 16.09 8.86 3.30
N MET A 68 15.00 8.09 3.38
CA MET A 68 14.81 7.01 4.34
C MET A 68 15.01 5.64 3.66
N GLN A 69 15.45 4.66 4.44
CA GLN A 69 15.64 3.28 3.96
C GLN A 69 14.47 2.40 4.41
N GLY A 70 14.05 1.48 3.54
CA GLY A 70 13.01 0.49 3.83
C GLY A 70 12.16 0.17 2.61
N ASP A 71 11.11 -0.62 2.83
CA ASP A 71 10.09 -0.96 1.83
C ASP A 71 9.15 0.23 1.59
N ILE A 72 9.64 1.26 0.89
CA ILE A 72 8.93 2.52 0.67
C ILE A 72 8.70 2.72 -0.84
N ILE A 73 7.46 3.07 -1.20
CA ILE A 73 7.03 3.46 -2.54
C ILE A 73 6.68 4.93 -2.50
N TRP A 74 7.61 5.77 -2.94
CA TRP A 74 7.35 7.20 -3.10
C TRP A 74 6.66 7.48 -4.44
N LEU A 75 5.60 8.28 -4.40
CA LEU A 75 4.86 8.75 -5.58
C LEU A 75 5.06 10.26 -5.77
N GLU A 76 5.41 10.66 -6.98
CA GLU A 76 5.60 12.06 -7.36
C GLU A 76 4.28 12.75 -7.73
N ALA A 77 3.34 12.01 -8.31
CA ALA A 77 2.08 12.51 -8.78
C ALA A 77 1.22 13.12 -7.66
N ASN A 78 0.43 14.15 -7.98
CA ASN A 78 -0.44 14.81 -7.02
C ASN A 78 -1.92 14.42 -7.14
N ASP A 79 -2.37 14.07 -8.35
CA ASP A 79 -3.73 13.62 -8.60
C ASP A 79 -3.85 12.10 -8.49
N ILE A 80 -5.03 11.65 -8.05
CA ILE A 80 -5.28 10.23 -7.81
C ILE A 80 -5.08 9.35 -9.06
N GLN A 81 -5.44 9.87 -10.24
CA GLN A 81 -5.34 9.11 -11.49
C GLN A 81 -3.87 8.93 -11.90
N ALA A 82 -3.06 9.98 -11.76
CA ALA A 82 -1.63 9.91 -11.97
C ALA A 82 -0.93 9.05 -10.92
N CYS A 83 -1.33 9.10 -9.64
CA CYS A 83 -0.82 8.20 -8.61
C CYS A 83 -1.09 6.73 -8.96
N VAL A 84 -2.29 6.39 -9.43
CA VAL A 84 -2.64 5.04 -9.88
C VAL A 84 -1.74 4.61 -11.04
N ARG A 85 -1.58 5.46 -12.07
CA ARG A 85 -0.72 5.17 -13.21
C ARG A 85 0.74 4.99 -12.80
N GLU A 86 1.26 5.92 -12.01
CA GLU A 86 2.62 5.90 -11.51
C GLU A 86 2.90 4.65 -10.68
N LEU A 87 1.99 4.31 -9.76
CA LEU A 87 2.10 3.09 -8.96
C LEU A 87 2.11 1.84 -9.84
N THR A 88 1.28 1.80 -10.89
CA THR A 88 1.20 0.68 -11.84
C THR A 88 2.45 0.54 -12.70
N VAL A 89 3.08 1.66 -13.06
CA VAL A 89 4.34 1.68 -13.82
C VAL A 89 5.51 1.24 -12.93
N LYS A 90 5.59 1.76 -11.70
CA LYS A 90 6.66 1.43 -10.75
C LYS A 90 6.54 -0.01 -10.23
N HIS A 91 5.32 -0.50 -10.06
CA HIS A 91 5.03 -1.82 -9.54
C HIS A 91 3.86 -2.43 -10.31
N PRO A 92 3.98 -3.68 -10.81
CA PRO A 92 2.87 -4.32 -11.52
C PRO A 92 1.69 -4.62 -10.58
N ILE A 93 0.82 -3.64 -10.41
CA ILE A 93 -0.44 -3.77 -9.68
C ILE A 93 -1.47 -4.31 -10.65
N ASP A 94 -2.01 -5.48 -10.33
CA ASP A 94 -3.17 -6.03 -11.00
C ASP A 94 -4.44 -5.49 -10.32
N TRP A 95 -5.01 -4.45 -10.93
CA TRP A 95 -6.23 -3.81 -10.44
C TRP A 95 -7.47 -4.71 -10.56
N LEU A 96 -7.37 -5.84 -11.27
CA LEU A 96 -8.42 -6.85 -11.45
C LEU A 96 -8.10 -8.16 -10.72
N LYS A 97 -7.07 -8.17 -9.86
CA LYS A 97 -6.58 -9.36 -9.15
C LYS A 97 -7.68 -10.12 -8.44
N ALA A 98 -8.48 -9.42 -7.63
CA ALA A 98 -9.64 -10.02 -7.00
C ALA A 98 -10.66 -8.94 -6.60
N PRO A 99 -11.30 -8.27 -7.58
CA PRO A 99 -12.37 -7.34 -7.29
C PRO A 99 -13.45 -8.10 -6.53
N LEU A 100 -13.71 -7.68 -5.28
CA LEU A 100 -14.78 -8.18 -4.39
C LEU A 100 -14.53 -9.47 -3.59
N SER A 101 -13.36 -10.13 -3.66
CA SER A 101 -13.20 -11.44 -2.97
C SER A 101 -13.00 -11.36 -1.45
N ARG A 102 -12.64 -10.19 -0.88
CA ARG A 102 -12.28 -10.08 0.55
C ARG A 102 -13.00 -9.00 1.35
N ALA A 103 -13.67 -8.05 0.71
CA ALA A 103 -14.34 -6.94 1.40
C ALA A 103 -15.83 -7.18 1.70
N VAL A 104 -16.52 -8.08 0.97
CA VAL A 104 -17.96 -8.31 1.20
C VAL A 104 -18.23 -9.25 2.39
N TYR A 105 -17.30 -10.14 2.74
CA TYR A 105 -17.51 -11.07 3.85
C TYR A 105 -17.27 -10.47 5.25
N CYS A 106 -16.46 -9.42 5.39
CA CYS A 106 -16.20 -8.83 6.72
C CYS A 106 -17.36 -7.93 7.19
N ALA A 107 -18.16 -7.37 6.28
CA ALA A 107 -19.34 -6.58 6.65
C ALA A 107 -20.56 -7.44 7.07
N ILE A 108 -20.57 -8.74 6.74
CA ILE A 108 -21.73 -9.61 6.99
C ILE A 108 -21.57 -10.45 8.28
N SER A 109 -20.37 -10.65 8.80
CA SER A 109 -20.14 -11.43 10.02
C SER A 109 -20.31 -10.66 11.35
N LEU A 110 -20.85 -9.44 11.32
CA LEU A 110 -21.21 -8.65 12.53
C LEU A 110 -22.73 -8.55 12.75
N LEU A 111 -23.53 -9.38 12.09
CA LEU A 111 -25.00 -9.43 12.25
C LEU A 111 -25.56 -10.83 12.55
N PHE A 112 -24.78 -11.70 13.20
CA PHE A 112 -25.29 -12.91 13.86
C PHE A 112 -24.63 -13.11 15.22
#